data_AF-A0A7C1IY62-F1
#
_entry.id   AF-A0A7C1IY62-F1
#
_cell.length_a   1.000
_cell.length_b   1.000
_cell.length_c   1.000
_cell.angle_alpha   90.00
_cell.angle_beta   90.00
_cell.angle_gamma   90.00
#
_symmetry.space_group_name_H-M   'P 1'
#
loop_
_entity.id
_entity.type
_entity.pdbx_description
1 polymer ?
#
loop_
_entity_poly.entity_id
_entity_poly.type
_entity_poly.pdbx_seq_one_letter_code
_entity_poly.pdbx_strand_id
1 'polypeptide(L)'
;MPYLVLRLRIPLRFLALLLLVIGIPSVTGYLMAGGGVAVLTTAPGPVYQGSAAKRLIALTFNVYWGEEHIPALLRLLRARKVKATFFLGGQWVEKYP
;
A
#
# COMPACT_ATOMS: atom_id res chain seq x y z
N MET A 1 -31.42 43.84 -37.02
CA MET A 1 -30.84 42.88 -36.05
C MET A 1 -30.87 41.49 -36.69
N PRO A 2 -29.79 41.00 -37.32
CA PRO A 2 -29.80 39.65 -37.91
C PRO A 2 -29.71 38.61 -36.79
N TYR A 3 -30.62 37.64 -36.79
CA TYR A 3 -30.58 36.50 -35.87
C TYR A 3 -29.64 35.42 -36.42
N LEU A 4 -28.75 34.91 -35.58
CA LEU A 4 -27.81 33.86 -35.93
C LEU A 4 -28.55 32.51 -35.90
N VAL A 5 -28.81 31.90 -37.06
CA VAL A 5 -29.43 30.56 -37.14
C VAL A 5 -28.37 29.50 -36.85
N LEU A 6 -28.12 29.23 -35.56
CA LEU A 6 -27.18 28.19 -35.15
C LEU A 6 -27.79 26.81 -35.40
N ARG A 7 -27.28 26.07 -36.40
CA ARG A 7 -27.67 24.68 -36.62
C ARG A 7 -27.21 23.84 -35.43
N LEU A 8 -28.15 23.42 -34.58
CA LEU A 8 -27.96 22.64 -33.35
C LEU A 8 -27.03 21.41 -33.50
N ARG A 9 -26.95 20.85 -34.71
CA ARG A 9 -26.06 19.73 -35.05
C ARG A 9 -24.57 20.06 -34.94
N ILE A 10 -24.19 21.34 -35.08
CA ILE A 10 -22.79 21.80 -35.03
C ILE A 10 -22.24 21.80 -33.60
N PRO A 11 -22.85 22.50 -32.61
CA PRO A 11 -22.37 22.44 -31.23
C PRO A 11 -22.46 21.03 -30.63
N LEU A 12 -23.44 20.22 -31.06
CA LEU A 12 -23.57 18.84 -30.60
C LEU A 12 -22.39 17.95 -31.05
N ARG A 13 -21.83 18.19 -32.25
CA ARG A 13 -20.61 17.49 -32.72
C ARG A 13 -19.39 17.88 -31.90
N PHE A 14 -19.25 19.16 -31.57
CA PHE A 14 -18.15 19.63 -30.72
C PHE A 14 -18.26 19.08 -29.28
N LEU A 15 -19.47 19.01 -28.73
CA LEU A 15 -19.72 18.38 -27.42
C LEU A 15 -19.36 16.88 -27.44
N ALA A 16 -19.77 16.15 -28.49
CA ALA A 16 -19.43 14.75 -28.64
C ALA A 16 -17.92 14.54 -28.77
N LEU A 17 -17.22 15.39 -29.53
CA LEU A 17 -15.75 15.34 -29.66
C LEU A 17 -15.07 15.61 -28.32
N LEU A 18 -15.55 16.59 -27.55
CA LEU A 18 -15.01 16.92 -26.24
C LEU A 18 -15.18 15.77 -25.24
N LEU A 19 -16.35 15.15 -25.21
CA LEU A 19 -16.62 13.97 -24.38
C LEU A 19 -15.75 12.78 -24.78
N LEU A 20 -15.47 12.60 -26.08
CA LEU A 20 -14.59 11.55 -26.57
C LEU A 20 -13.13 11.78 -26.11
N VAL A 21 -12.64 13.02 -26.26
CA VAL A 21 -11.25 13.39 -25.92
C VAL A 21 -10.98 13.33 -24.42
N ILE A 22 -11.99 13.59 -23.58
CA ILE A 22 -11.85 13.49 -22.12
C ILE A 22 -12.13 12.05 -21.64
N GLY A 23 -13.12 11.39 -22.24
CA GLY A 23 -13.59 10.07 -21.84
C GLY A 23 -12.60 8.96 -22.15
N ILE A 24 -12.00 8.95 -23.34
CA ILE A 24 -11.08 7.88 -23.76
C ILE A 24 -9.83 7.82 -22.86
N PRO A 25 -9.10 8.93 -22.59
CA PRO A 25 -7.95 8.89 -21.69
C PRO A 25 -8.33 8.50 -20.26
N SER A 26 -9.50 8.94 -19.78
CA SER A 26 -9.99 8.61 -18.43
C SER A 26 -10.28 7.12 -18.27
N VAL A 27 -10.96 6.49 -19.24
CA VAL A 27 -11.23 5.05 -19.22
C VAL A 27 -9.94 4.25 -19.38
N THR A 28 -9.07 4.66 -20.30
CA THR A 28 -7.78 3.96 -20.53
C THR A 28 -6.88 4.04 -19.30
N GLY A 29 -6.80 5.20 -18.64
CA GLY A 29 -6.08 5.38 -17.39
C GLY A 29 -6.64 4.53 -16.25
N TYR A 30 -7.97 4.43 -16.12
CA TYR A 30 -8.62 3.58 -15.12
C TYR A 30 -8.30 2.09 -15.31
N LEU A 31 -8.35 1.61 -16.55
CA LEU A 31 -8.02 0.22 -16.87
C LEU A 31 -6.54 -0.09 -16.65
N MET A 32 -5.64 0.82 -17.01
CA MET A 32 -4.18 0.68 -16.79
C MET A 32 -3.80 0.74 -15.30
N ALA A 33 -4.52 1.52 -14.49
CA ALA A 33 -4.33 1.61 -13.04
C ALA A 33 -4.89 0.40 -12.26
N GLY A 34 -5.41 -0.62 -12.95
CA GLY A 34 -5.88 -1.87 -12.34
C GLY A 34 -7.10 -1.70 -11.43
N GLY A 35 -7.93 -0.66 -11.64
CA GLY A 35 -9.10 -0.40 -10.81
C GLY A 35 -8.79 0.12 -9.39
N GLY A 36 -7.54 0.47 -9.09
CA GLY A 36 -7.17 1.09 -7.83
C GLY A 36 -7.63 2.55 -7.80
N VAL A 37 -8.63 2.85 -6.96
CA VAL A 37 -8.98 4.24 -6.63
C VAL A 37 -7.72 4.91 -6.06
N ALA A 38 -7.33 6.06 -6.63
CA ALA A 38 -6.28 6.88 -6.05
C ALA A 38 -6.74 7.37 -4.68
N VAL A 39 -6.34 6.66 -3.61
CA VAL A 39 -6.60 7.08 -2.25
C VAL A 39 -5.64 8.21 -1.94
N LEU A 40 -6.12 9.44 -2.10
CA LEU A 40 -5.45 10.63 -1.58
C LEU A 40 -5.45 10.49 -0.05
N THR A 41 -4.28 10.14 0.51
CA THR A 41 -3.99 9.94 1.94
C THR A 41 -4.63 8.72 2.62
N THR A 42 -3.97 7.56 2.55
CA THR A 42 -4.01 6.61 3.68
C THR A 42 -2.88 6.97 4.64
N ALA A 43 -3.20 7.45 5.84
CA ALA A 43 -2.26 7.36 6.95
C ALA A 43 -1.83 5.88 7.07
N PRO A 44 -0.53 5.55 7.17
CA PRO A 44 -0.12 4.16 7.26
C PRO A 44 -0.70 3.55 8.55
N GLY A 45 -1.64 2.63 8.38
CA GLY A 45 -2.20 1.84 9.47
C GLY A 45 -1.24 0.75 9.95
N PRO A 46 -1.53 0.10 11.08
CA PRO A 46 -0.74 -1.02 11.58
C PRO A 46 -0.69 -2.17 10.56
N VAL A 47 0.48 -2.80 10.43
CA VAL A 47 0.70 -3.95 9.55
C VAL A 47 0.63 -5.24 10.37
N TYR A 48 -0.43 -6.02 10.17
CA TYR A 48 -0.64 -7.30 10.88
C TYR A 48 -0.20 -8.53 10.08
N GLN A 49 -0.14 -8.42 8.76
CA GLN A 49 0.15 -9.57 7.88
C GLN A 49 0.97 -9.16 6.67
N GLY A 50 1.79 -10.10 6.19
CA GLY A 50 2.52 -9.98 4.92
C GLY A 50 1.64 -10.26 3.71
N SER A 51 2.24 -10.24 2.52
CA SER A 51 1.56 -10.54 1.27
C SER A 51 1.17 -12.02 1.17
N ALA A 52 -0.12 -12.30 0.90
CA ALA A 52 -0.61 -13.65 0.63
C ALA A 52 -0.04 -14.27 -0.66
N ALA A 53 0.55 -13.47 -1.56
CA ALA A 53 1.16 -13.95 -2.79
C ALA A 53 2.49 -14.70 -2.55
N LYS A 54 3.09 -14.55 -1.37
CA LYS A 54 4.36 -15.19 -1.02
C LYS A 54 4.12 -16.18 0.12
N ARG A 55 4.61 -17.41 -0.04
CA ARG A 55 4.58 -18.45 1.02
C ARG A 55 5.71 -18.20 2.03
N LEU A 56 5.63 -17.09 2.76
CA LEU A 56 6.61 -16.66 3.74
C LEU A 56 5.91 -16.34 5.07
N ILE A 57 6.66 -16.50 6.17
CA ILE A 57 6.26 -16.06 7.50
C ILE A 57 7.33 -15.15 8.09
N ALA A 58 6.94 -14.25 8.98
CA ALA A 58 7.86 -13.43 9.77
C ALA A 58 7.76 -13.84 11.24
N LEU A 59 8.91 -14.03 11.88
CA LEU A 59 8.99 -14.29 13.31
C LEU A 59 9.30 -12.97 14.02
N THR A 60 8.47 -12.62 15.01
CA THR A 60 8.63 -11.42 15.82
C THR A 60 8.52 -11.77 17.31
N PHE A 61 9.33 -11.12 18.14
CA PHE A 61 9.38 -11.37 19.58
C PHE A 61 9.33 -10.05 20.35
N ASN A 62 8.42 -9.96 21.33
CA ASN A 62 8.40 -8.85 22.29
C ASN A 62 9.25 -9.24 23.49
N VAL A 63 10.25 -8.42 23.85
CA VAL A 63 11.18 -8.70 24.93
C VAL A 63 11.01 -7.66 26.02
N TYR A 64 10.35 -8.09 27.10
CA TYR A 64 10.20 -7.32 28.33
C TYR A 64 10.72 -8.11 29.56
N TRP A 65 10.94 -9.42 29.42
CA TRP A 65 11.36 -10.38 30.45
C TRP A 65 11.79 -11.70 29.76
N GLY A 66 12.23 -12.71 30.52
CA GLY A 66 12.57 -14.05 30.01
C GLY A 66 13.99 -14.15 29.45
N GLU A 67 14.92 -13.41 30.05
CA GLU A 67 16.33 -13.34 29.66
C GLU A 67 17.02 -14.71 29.59
N GLU A 68 16.58 -15.68 30.38
CA GLU A 68 17.11 -17.02 30.44
C GLU A 68 16.91 -17.80 29.13
N HIS A 69 15.91 -17.43 28.32
CA HIS A 69 15.58 -18.12 27.08
C HIS A 69 16.19 -17.44 25.84
N ILE A 70 16.51 -16.15 25.91
CA ILE A 70 17.00 -15.37 24.77
C ILE A 70 18.30 -15.95 24.18
N PRO A 71 19.33 -16.34 24.95
CA PRO A 71 20.55 -16.91 24.38
C PRO A 71 20.32 -18.21 23.62
N ALA A 72 19.45 -19.10 24.13
CA ALA A 72 19.12 -20.35 23.46
C ALA A 72 18.33 -20.10 22.16
N LEU A 73 17.36 -19.19 22.20
CA LEU A 73 16.60 -18.77 21.03
C LEU A 73 17.50 -18.18 19.94
N LEU A 74 18.41 -17.27 20.30
CA LEU A 74 19.35 -16.66 19.34
C LEU A 74 20.29 -17.70 18.71
N ARG A 75 20.79 -18.67 19.49
CA ARG A 75 21.59 -19.78 18.95
C ARG A 75 20.79 -20.63 17.98
N LEU A 76 19.52 -20.93 18.30
CA LEU A 76 18.65 -21.72 17.43
C LEU A 76 18.37 -21.00 16.10
N LEU A 77 17.98 -19.73 16.15
CA LEU A 77 17.72 -18.92 14.96
C LEU A 77 18.97 -18.84 14.07
N ARG A 78 20.15 -18.62 14.66
CA ARG A 78 21.43 -18.59 13.94
C ARG A 78 21.75 -19.94 13.30
N ALA A 79 21.63 -21.03 14.05
CA ALA A 79 21.89 -22.39 13.54
C ALA A 79 20.97 -22.75 12.37
N ARG A 80 19.71 -22.31 12.41
CA ARG A 80 18.73 -22.50 11.33
C ARG A 80 18.84 -21.45 10.21
N LYS A 81 19.74 -20.47 10.34
CA LYS A 81 19.89 -19.34 9.40
C LYS A 81 18.58 -18.56 9.19
N VAL A 82 17.76 -18.47 10.23
CA VAL A 82 16.48 -17.75 10.21
C VAL A 82 16.67 -16.36 10.79
N LYS A 83 16.12 -15.35 10.13
CA LYS A 83 16.05 -13.97 10.63
C LYS A 83 14.74 -13.76 11.39
N ALA A 84 14.78 -12.95 12.43
CA ALA A 84 13.62 -12.56 13.22
C ALA A 84 13.75 -11.11 13.70
N THR A 85 12.63 -10.49 14.06
CA THR A 85 12.59 -9.13 14.62
C THR A 85 12.34 -9.19 16.11
N PHE A 86 13.09 -8.41 16.88
CA PHE A 86 12.91 -8.27 18.33
C PHE A 86 12.45 -6.85 18.65
N PHE A 87 11.33 -6.73 19.36
CA PHE A 87 10.83 -5.48 19.92
C PHE A 87 11.22 -5.44 21.39
N LEU A 88 12.25 -4.65 21.72
CA LEU A 88 12.82 -4.58 23.06
C LEU A 88 12.14 -3.47 23.86
N GLY A 89 11.71 -3.78 25.08
CA GLY A 89 11.24 -2.77 26.03
C GLY A 89 12.40 -1.91 26.53
N GLY A 90 12.19 -0.60 26.68
CA GLY A 90 13.26 0.34 27.08
C GLY A 90 13.99 -0.05 28.37
N GLN A 91 13.26 -0.40 29.42
CA GLN A 91 13.84 -0.85 30.70
C GLN A 91 14.67 -2.13 30.56
N TRP A 92 14.29 -3.01 29.62
CA TRP A 92 15.05 -4.23 29.36
C TRP A 92 16.39 -3.89 28.70
N VAL A 93 16.39 -2.97 27.73
CA VAL A 93 17.61 -2.49 27.07
C VAL A 93 18.53 -1.78 28.06
N GLU A 94 17.98 -0.97 28.98
CA GLU A 94 18.77 -0.33 30.04
C GLU A 94 19.50 -1.34 30.94
N LYS A 95 18.84 -2.47 31.23
CA LYS A 95 19.42 -3.55 32.04
C LYS A 95 20.37 -4.46 31.23
N TYR A 96 20.14 -4.60 29.94
CA TYR A 96 20.86 -5.49 29.02
C TYR A 96 21.17 -4.78 27.69
N PRO A 97 22.20 -3.93 27.66
CA PRO A 97 22.57 -3.15 26.48
C PRO A 97 23.22 -3.99 25.36
#